data_AF-A0A957RJP5-F1
#
_entry.id   AF-A0A957RJP5-F1
#
_cell.length_a   1.000
_cell.length_b   1.000
_cell.length_c   1.000
_cell.angle_alpha   90.00
_cell.angle_beta   90.00
_cell.angle_gamma   90.00
#
_symmetry.space_group_name_H-M   'P 1'
#
loop_
_entity.id
_entity.type
_entity.pdbx_description
1 polymer ?
#
loop_
_entity_poly.entity_id
_entity_poly.type
_entity_poly.pdbx_seq_one_letter_code
_entity_poly.pdbx_strand_id
1 'polypeptide(L)' 'LAGLAGAYPRDLSVGEQQRVTLAAVTVTRPGALLLDEPTRGLDYGAKRGLEQLLVEWRDDGMAILVVTH' A
#
# COMPACT_ATOMS: atom_id res chain seq x y z
N LEU A 1 -4.61 -8.11 -7.96
CA LEU A 1 -5.21 -7.12 -8.90
C LEU A 1 -5.49 -7.71 -10.30
N ALA A 2 -5.20 -9.00 -10.55
CA ALA A 2 -5.56 -9.63 -11.83
C ALA A 2 -7.09 -9.54 -12.05
N GLY A 3 -7.50 -8.90 -13.15
CA GLY A 3 -8.90 -8.62 -13.47
C GLY A 3 -9.35 -7.15 -13.34
N LEU A 4 -8.54 -6.28 -12.74
CA LEU A 4 -8.90 -4.86 -12.51
C LEU A 4 -8.17 -3.87 -13.43
N ALA A 5 -7.37 -4.35 -14.38
CA ALA A 5 -6.53 -3.50 -15.23
C ALA A 5 -7.30 -2.47 -16.07
N GLY A 6 -8.57 -2.74 -16.38
CA GLY A 6 -9.46 -1.81 -17.10
C GLY A 6 -10.49 -1.11 -16.22
N ALA A 7 -10.49 -1.32 -14.91
CA ALA A 7 -11.44 -0.67 -14.00
C ALA A 7 -11.10 0.81 -13.83
N TYR A 8 -12.11 1.68 -13.75
CA TYR A 8 -11.86 3.08 -13.41
C TYR A 8 -11.43 3.17 -11.94
N PRO A 9 -10.46 4.03 -11.58
CA PRO A 9 -9.97 4.15 -10.21
C PRO A 9 -11.06 4.39 -9.16
N ARG A 10 -12.14 5.06 -9.55
CA ARG A 10 -13.31 5.35 -8.70
C ARG A 10 -14.21 4.14 -8.41
N ASP A 11 -14.09 3.08 -9.21
CA ASP A 11 -14.88 1.84 -9.07
C ASP A 11 -14.14 0.80 -8.22
N LEU A 12 -12.89 1.08 -7.82
CA LEU A 12 -12.11 0.25 -6.93
C LEU A 12 -12.59 0.45 -5.48
N SER A 13 -12.62 -0.64 -4.71
CA SER A 13 -12.76 -0.56 -3.25
C SER A 13 -11.61 0.23 -2.63
N VAL A 14 -11.82 0.76 -1.42
CA VAL A 14 -10.78 1.53 -0.70
C VAL A 14 -9.47 0.75 -0.58
N GLY A 15 -9.53 -0.55 -0.27
CA GLY A 15 -8.35 -1.41 -0.21
C GLY A 15 -7.69 -1.65 -1.57
N GLU A 16 -8.45 -1.69 -2.66
CA GLU A 16 -7.89 -1.77 -4.02
C GLU A 16 -7.23 -0.49 -4.46
N GLN A 17 -7.86 0.67 -4.21
CA GLN A 17 -7.27 1.99 -4.47
C GLN A 17 -5.95 2.11 -3.73
N GLN A 18 -5.91 1.73 -2.46
CA GLN A 18 -4.69 1.77 -1.67
C GLN A 18 -3.59 0.86 -2.25
N ARG A 19 -3.91 -0.38 -2.65
CA ARG A 19 -2.92 -1.27 -3.27
C ARG A 19 -2.39 -0.71 -4.59
N VAL A 20 -3.24 -0.08 -5.41
CA VAL A 20 -2.82 0.58 -6.65
C VAL A 20 -1.91 1.78 -6.34
N THR A 21 -2.27 2.62 -5.37
CA THR A 21 -1.43 3.75 -4.94
C THR A 21 -0.07 3.28 -4.43
N LEU A 22 -0.04 2.26 -3.57
CA LEU A 22 1.20 1.68 -3.06
C LEU A 22 2.07 1.13 -4.20
N ALA A 23 1.48 0.36 -5.12
CA ALA A 23 2.21 -0.14 -6.28
C ALA A 23 2.75 0.99 -7.17
N ALA A 24 1.97 2.07 -7.36
CA ALA A 24 2.38 3.22 -8.17
C ALA A 24 3.58 3.96 -7.57
N VAL A 25 3.64 4.10 -6.23
CA VAL A 25 4.77 4.77 -5.57
C VAL A 25 6.00 3.87 -5.39
N THR A 26 5.83 2.54 -5.34
CA THR A 26 6.94 1.60 -5.16
C THR A 26 7.50 1.05 -6.48
N VAL A 27 6.86 1.31 -7.63
CA VAL A 27 7.31 0.82 -8.95
C VAL A 27 8.75 1.24 -9.29
N THR A 28 9.19 2.40 -8.79
CA THR A 28 10.54 2.93 -8.99
C THR A 28 11.58 2.37 -8.01
N ARG A 29 11.17 1.50 -7.08
CA ARG A 29 11.99 0.95 -5.99
C ARG A 29 12.72 2.06 -5.20
N PRO A 30 11.98 2.97 -4.57
CA PRO A 30 12.59 4.07 -3.83
C PRO A 30 13.40 3.54 -2.64
N GLY A 31 14.48 4.27 -2.27
CA GLY A 31 15.25 3.94 -1.08
C GLY A 31 14.50 4.23 0.24
N ALA A 32 13.46 5.05 0.19
CA ALA A 32 12.61 5.37 1.33
C ALA A 32 11.13 5.56 0.94
N LEU A 33 10.23 5.16 1.84
CA LEU A 33 8.78 5.31 1.72
C LEU A 33 8.21 6.02 2.96
N LEU A 34 7.45 7.10 2.74
CA LEU A 34 6.70 7.82 3.77
C LEU A 34 5.21 7.56 3.59
N LEU A 35 4.54 7.15 4.66
CA LEU A 35 3.11 6.86 4.65
C LEU A 35 2.43 7.63 5.79
N ASP A 36 1.42 8.42 5.46
CA ASP A 36 0.59 9.17 6.41
C ASP A 36 -0.79 8.51 6.53
N GLU A 37 -1.13 8.05 7.72
CA GLU A 37 -2.37 7.33 8.05
C GLU A 37 -2.72 6.17 7.10
N PRO A 38 -1.77 5.28 6.70
CA PRO A 38 -2.03 4.30 5.65
C PRO A 38 -2.99 3.18 6.06
N THR A 39 -3.41 3.11 7.33
CA THR A 39 -4.36 2.10 7.81
C THR A 39 -5.80 2.63 7.92
N ARG A 40 -6.03 3.90 7.61
CA ARG A 40 -7.33 4.55 7.77
C ARG A 40 -8.36 3.97 6.80
N GLY A 41 -9.51 3.54 7.33
CA GLY A 41 -10.59 2.95 6.53
C GLY A 41 -10.34 1.52 6.07
N LEU A 42 -9.24 0.89 6.49
CA LEU A 42 -8.99 -0.53 6.25
C LEU A 42 -9.68 -1.42 7.28
N ASP A 43 -10.21 -2.55 6.81
CA ASP A 43 -10.60 -3.67 7.67
C ASP A 43 -9.36 -4.41 8.23
N TYR A 44 -9.60 -5.35 9.14
CA TYR A 44 -8.53 -6.09 9.81
C TYR A 44 -7.65 -6.90 8.85
N GLY A 45 -8.24 -7.51 7.81
CA GLY A 45 -7.51 -8.31 6.83
C GLY A 45 -6.60 -7.44 5.97
N ALA A 46 -7.11 -6.30 5.50
CA ALA A 46 -6.36 -5.34 4.72
C ALA A 46 -5.21 -4.71 5.51
N LYS A 47 -5.40 -4.41 6.81
CA LYS A 47 -4.33 -3.93 7.69
C LYS A 47 -3.19 -4.95 7.80
N ARG A 48 -3.51 -6.21 8.05
CA ARG A 48 -2.51 -7.30 8.13
C ARG A 48 -1.75 -7.48 6.82
N GLY A 49 -2.44 -7.36 5.68
CA GLY A 49 -1.80 -7.40 4.37
C GLY A 49 -0.85 -6.24 4.13
N LEU A 50 -1.23 -5.02 4.53
CA LEU A 50 -0.34 -3.86 4.48
C LEU A 50 0.89 -4.05 5.38
N GLU A 51 0.70 -4.48 6.63
CA GLU A 51 1.79 -4.72 7.58
C GLU A 51 2.82 -5.71 7.02
N GLN A 52 2.36 -6.82 6.42
CA GLN A 52 3.24 -7.80 5.77
C GLN A 52 4.05 -7.18 4.63
N LEU A 53 3.41 -6.42 3.74
CA LEU A 53 4.11 -5.74 2.63
C LEU A 53 5.18 -4.77 3.13
N LEU A 54 4.88 -3.99 4.17
CA LEU A 54 5.85 -3.06 4.74
C LEU A 54 7.03 -3.79 5.38
N VAL A 55 6.78 -4.93 6.05
CA VAL A 55 7.84 -5.79 6.59
C VAL A 55 8.74 -6.34 5.49
N GLU A 56 8.16 -6.89 4.42
CA GLU A 56 8.91 -7.41 3.28
C GLU A 56 9.80 -6.34 2.65
N TRP A 57 9.25 -5.15 2.40
CA TRP A 57 10.01 -4.05 1.81
C TRP A 57 11.12 -3.50 2.71
N ARG A 58 10.88 -3.46 4.02
CA ARG A 58 11.92 -3.12 5.00
C ARG A 58 13.05 -4.14 4.93
N ASP A 59 12.71 -5.42 4.86
CA ASP A 59 13.69 -6.51 4.81
C ASP A 59 14.49 -6.51 3.49
N ASP A 60 13.88 -6.02 2.40
CA ASP A 60 14.54 -5.73 1.13
C ASP A 60 15.41 -4.45 1.15
N GLY A 61 15.48 -3.74 2.28
CA GLY A 61 16.35 -2.59 2.50
C GLY A 61 15.71 -1.22 2.25
N MET A 62 14.40 -1.14 2.04
CA MET A 62 13.69 0.14 1.94
C MET A 62 13.51 0.76 3.33
N ALA A 63 13.90 2.02 3.50
CA ALA A 63 13.59 2.76 4.72
C ALA A 63 12.09 3.13 4.73
N ILE A 64 11.38 2.86 5.83
CA ILE A 64 9.93 3.11 5.89
C ILE A 64 9.60 3.96 7.13
N LEU A 65 8.90 5.06 6.92
CA LEU A 65 8.30 5.88 7.99
C LEU A 65 6.77 5.83 7.85
N VAL A 66 6.11 5.39 8.92
CA VAL A 66 4.65 5.38 9.02
C VAL A 66 4.24 6.37 10.10
N VAL A 67 3.33 7.29 9.74
CA VAL A 67 2.64 8.18 10.67
C VAL A 67 1.22 7.62 10.85
N THR A 68 0.81 7.41 12.10
CA THR A 68 -0.51 6.89 12.50
C THR A 68 -0.95 7.55 13.81
N HIS A 69 -2.26 7.64 14.06
CA HIS A 69 -2.83 7.96 15.38
C HIS A 69 -3.06 6.69 16.22
#